data_AF-A0A1B6G1C9-F1
#
_entry.id   AF-A0A1B6G1C9-F1
#
_cell.length_a   1.000
_cell.length_b   1.000
_cell.length_c   1.000
_cell.angle_alpha   90.00
_cell.angle_beta   90.00
_cell.angle_gamma   90.00
#
_symmetry.space_group_name_H-M   'P 1'
#
loop_
_entity.id
_entity.type
_entity.pdbx_description
1 polymer ?
#
loop_
_entity_poly.entity_id
_entity_poly.type
_entity_poly.pdbx_seq_one_letter_code
_entity_poly.pdbx_strand_id
1 'polypeptide(L)'
;NEDKSAHSAIQRISKFFSSLYSCLTRTARAVFQFYPENPQQVELLTSQAMRAGFFGGLVVDFPNSSKAKKYFLVLMTGVALPLPRALGSEKNEDSVEIVKRTG
;
A
#
# COMPACT_ATOMS: atom_id res chain seq x y z
N ASN A 1 -24.03 1.02 16.32
CA ASN A 1 -23.29 2.29 16.15
C ASN A 1 -21.95 2.10 15.40
N GLU A 2 -21.61 0.90 14.92
CA GLU A 2 -20.32 0.61 14.24
C GLU A 2 -20.25 1.10 12.78
N ASP A 3 -21.40 1.24 12.10
CA ASP A 3 -21.45 1.69 10.70
C ASP A 3 -20.94 3.13 10.48
N LYS A 4 -21.16 4.03 11.44
CA LYS A 4 -20.72 5.43 11.30
C LYS A 4 -19.20 5.56 11.39
N SER A 5 -18.56 4.70 12.18
CA SER A 5 -17.11 4.67 12.40
C SER A 5 -16.37 4.21 11.13
N ALA A 6 -16.80 3.09 10.53
CA ALA A 6 -16.19 2.54 9.33
C ALA A 6 -16.28 3.51 8.15
N HIS A 7 -17.45 4.14 7.95
CA HIS A 7 -17.63 5.15 6.91
C HIS A 7 -16.68 6.35 7.09
N SER A 8 -16.43 6.78 8.33
CA SER A 8 -15.48 7.85 8.64
C SER A 8 -14.02 7.44 8.38
N ALA A 9 -13.67 6.17 8.63
CA ALA A 9 -12.32 5.66 8.45
C ALA A 9 -11.93 5.66 6.96
N ILE A 10 -12.83 5.18 6.09
CA ILE A 10 -12.62 5.18 4.64
C ILE A 10 -12.41 6.61 4.13
N GLN A 11 -13.24 7.57 4.57
CA GLN A 11 -13.11 8.97 4.18
C GLN A 11 -11.78 9.58 4.63
N ARG A 12 -11.33 9.28 5.85
CA ARG A 12 -10.04 9.75 6.37
C ARG A 12 -8.86 9.19 5.59
N ILE A 13 -8.88 7.89 5.26
CA ILE A 13 -7.82 7.25 4.46
C ILE A 13 -7.82 7.81 3.04
N SER A 14 -9.00 8.00 2.43
CA SER A 14 -9.13 8.64 1.13
C SER A 14 -8.53 10.04 1.13
N LYS A 15 -8.89 10.87 2.11
CA LYS A 15 -8.36 12.23 2.25
C LYS A 15 -6.85 12.24 2.48
N PHE A 16 -6.33 11.29 3.28
CA PHE A 16 -4.91 11.12 3.51
C PHE A 16 -4.14 10.89 2.21
N PHE A 17 -4.53 9.89 1.41
CA PHE A 17 -3.82 9.58 0.16
C PHE A 17 -3.99 10.67 -0.90
N SER A 18 -5.16 11.27 -1.06
CA SER A 18 -5.35 12.40 -2.00
C SER A 18 -4.49 13.61 -1.63
N SER A 19 -4.42 13.94 -0.33
CA SER A 19 -3.60 15.08 0.13
C SER A 19 -2.11 14.77 -0.04
N LEU A 20 -1.69 13.56 0.33
CA LEU A 20 -0.30 13.10 0.14
C LEU A 20 0.10 13.14 -1.33
N TYR A 21 -0.71 12.59 -2.25
CA TYR A 21 -0.43 12.60 -3.67
C TYR A 21 -0.23 14.02 -4.20
N SER A 22 -1.06 14.96 -3.74
CA SER A 22 -1.00 16.37 -4.16
C SER A 22 0.27 17.09 -3.68
N CYS A 23 0.90 16.63 -2.60
CA CYS A 23 2.13 17.21 -2.05
C CYS A 23 3.41 16.60 -2.64
N LEU A 24 3.31 15.50 -3.39
CA LEU A 24 4.47 14.78 -3.91
C LEU A 24 4.78 15.17 -5.37
N THR A 25 6.07 15.18 -5.71
CA THR A 25 6.51 15.40 -7.09
C THR A 25 6.16 14.19 -7.97
N ARG A 26 6.23 14.34 -9.30
CA ARG A 26 5.90 13.28 -10.28
C ARG A 26 6.86 12.08 -10.26
N THR A 27 7.92 12.09 -9.46
CA THR A 27 8.91 11.00 -9.37
C THR A 27 9.13 10.56 -7.93
N ALA A 28 8.18 10.85 -7.05
CA ALA A 28 8.30 10.56 -5.63
C ALA A 28 7.92 9.11 -5.31
N ARG A 29 8.43 8.62 -4.18
CA ARG A 29 8.03 7.36 -3.57
C ARG A 29 7.55 7.61 -2.15
N ALA A 30 6.50 6.92 -1.75
CA ALA A 30 6.01 6.91 -0.38
C ALA A 30 5.96 5.45 0.09
N VAL A 31 6.52 5.15 1.26
CA VAL A 31 6.56 3.80 1.81
C VAL A 31 5.96 3.81 3.20
N PHE A 32 4.97 2.94 3.43
CA PHE A 32 4.30 2.79 4.71
C PHE A 32 4.53 1.40 5.25
N GLN A 33 5.22 1.30 6.39
CA GLN A 33 5.21 0.08 7.17
C GLN A 33 3.95 0.08 8.06
N PHE A 34 3.21 -1.02 8.05
CA PHE A 34 2.00 -1.16 8.87
C PHE A 34 1.78 -2.62 9.31
N TYR A 35 0.86 -2.80 10.25
CA TYR A 35 0.47 -4.10 10.80
C TYR A 35 -1.04 -4.26 10.63
N PRO A 36 -1.51 -4.82 9.49
CA PRO A 36 -2.92 -5.06 9.29
C PRO A 36 -3.43 -6.17 10.21
N GLU A 37 -4.62 -6.00 10.75
CA GLU A 37 -5.29 -7.03 11.54
C GLU A 37 -5.93 -8.10 10.65
N ASN A 38 -6.30 -7.73 9.42
CA ASN A 38 -6.92 -8.62 8.44
C ASN A 38 -6.61 -8.19 6.99
N PRO A 39 -6.81 -9.09 6.00
CA PRO A 39 -6.57 -8.77 4.59
C PRO A 39 -7.40 -7.59 4.05
N GLN A 40 -8.60 -7.37 4.58
CA GLN A 40 -9.50 -6.29 4.14
C GLN A 40 -8.90 -4.90 4.43
N GLN A 41 -8.14 -4.74 5.51
CA GLN A 41 -7.43 -3.49 5.79
C GLN A 41 -6.31 -3.21 4.76
N VAL A 42 -5.62 -4.26 4.27
CA VAL A 42 -4.63 -4.14 3.19
C VAL A 42 -5.33 -3.71 1.89
N GLU A 43 -6.44 -4.35 1.56
CA GLU A 43 -7.26 -4.00 0.38
C GLU A 43 -7.78 -2.56 0.48
N LEU A 44 -8.24 -2.13 1.65
CA LEU A 44 -8.70 -0.76 1.87
C LEU A 44 -7.58 0.26 1.62
N LEU A 45 -6.41 0.07 2.23
CA LEU A 45 -5.27 0.99 2.06
C LEU A 45 -4.80 1.05 0.61
N THR A 46 -4.65 -0.11 -0.02
CA THR A 46 -4.19 -0.21 -1.41
C THR A 46 -5.21 0.41 -2.36
N SER A 47 -6.51 0.12 -2.21
CA SER A 47 -7.55 0.69 -3.07
C SER A 47 -7.66 2.22 -2.95
N GLN A 48 -7.55 2.79 -1.74
CA GLN A 48 -7.58 4.24 -1.56
C GLN A 48 -6.32 4.92 -2.12
N ALA A 49 -5.15 4.30 -1.97
CA ALA A 49 -3.91 4.81 -2.58
C ALA A 49 -4.00 4.84 -4.11
N MET A 50 -4.49 3.76 -4.72
CA MET A 50 -4.69 3.68 -6.17
C MET A 50 -5.70 4.71 -6.67
N ARG A 51 -6.80 4.91 -5.94
CA ARG A 51 -7.80 5.94 -6.26
C ARG A 51 -7.21 7.35 -6.23
N ALA A 52 -6.25 7.62 -5.34
CA ALA A 52 -5.57 8.92 -5.28
C ALA A 52 -4.58 9.15 -6.44
N GLY A 53 -4.24 8.12 -7.22
CA GLY A 53 -3.34 8.21 -8.37
C GLY A 53 -1.96 7.57 -8.16
N PHE A 54 -1.71 6.98 -6.99
CA PHE A 54 -0.50 6.18 -6.79
C PHE A 54 -0.57 4.87 -7.58
N PHE A 55 0.59 4.33 -7.93
CA PHE A 55 0.77 2.92 -8.31
C PHE A 55 1.90 2.33 -7.46
N GLY A 56 2.12 1.02 -7.55
CA GLY A 56 3.14 0.32 -6.79
C GLY A 56 2.63 -1.03 -6.28
N GLY A 57 2.89 -1.37 -5.03
CA GLY A 57 2.49 -2.66 -4.50
C GLY A 57 2.83 -2.90 -3.05
N LEU A 58 2.60 -4.13 -2.61
CA LEU A 58 2.83 -4.58 -1.25
C LEU A 58 4.08 -5.47 -1.21
N VAL A 59 5.00 -5.15 -0.30
CA VAL A 59 6.17 -5.96 0.00
C VAL A 59 6.00 -6.53 1.40
N VAL A 60 6.19 -7.84 1.55
CA VAL A 60 6.05 -8.52 2.85
C VAL A 60 7.37 -9.19 3.22
N ASP A 61 8.05 -8.63 4.21
CA ASP A 61 9.24 -9.28 4.77
C ASP A 61 8.83 -10.43 5.68
N PHE A 62 9.63 -11.51 5.67
CA PHE A 62 9.47 -12.72 6.49
C PHE A 62 8.03 -13.27 6.48
N PRO A 63 7.44 -13.57 5.30
CA PRO A 63 6.03 -13.90 5.16
C PRO A 63 5.59 -15.14 5.96
N ASN A 64 6.54 -16.04 6.25
CA ASN A 64 6.30 -17.27 7.01
C ASN A 64 6.48 -17.11 8.54
N SER A 65 6.87 -15.92 9.04
CA SER A 65 7.08 -15.67 10.47
C SER A 65 5.97 -14.81 11.05
N SER A 66 5.20 -15.30 12.03
CA SER A 66 4.22 -14.47 12.73
C SER A 66 4.85 -13.32 13.53
N LYS A 67 6.09 -13.50 13.99
CA LYS A 67 6.82 -12.52 14.82
C LYS A 67 7.59 -11.50 13.99
N ALA A 68 8.23 -11.93 12.90
CA ALA A 68 9.10 -11.08 12.09
C ALA A 68 8.40 -10.47 10.87
N LYS A 69 7.17 -10.90 10.55
CA LYS A 69 6.42 -10.40 9.40
C LYS A 69 6.21 -8.90 9.46
N LYS A 70 6.51 -8.22 8.34
CA LYS A 70 6.32 -6.78 8.18
C LYS A 70 5.71 -6.48 6.83
N TYR A 71 4.63 -5.71 6.83
CA TYR A 71 3.98 -5.25 5.61
C TYR A 71 4.47 -3.86 5.26
N PHE A 72 4.82 -3.66 3.99
CA PHE A 72 5.22 -2.39 3.42
C PHE A 72 4.35 -2.08 2.21
N LEU A 73 3.56 -1.00 2.28
CA LEU A 73 2.90 -0.42 1.11
C LEU A 73 3.88 0.51 0.42
N VAL A 74 4.35 0.12 -0.76
CA VAL A 74 5.32 0.88 -1.56
C VAL A 74 4.57 1.57 -2.70
N LEU A 75 4.47 2.89 -2.62
CA LEU A 75 3.76 3.73 -3.57
C LEU A 75 4.71 4.62 -4.36
N MET A 76 4.31 4.94 -5.57
CA MET A 76 5.05 5.75 -6.53
C MET A 76 4.08 6.70 -7.24
N THR A 77 4.60 7.86 -7.64
CA THR A 77 3.89 8.84 -8.47
C THR A 77 4.55 8.92 -9.85
N GLY A 78 3.76 9.15 -10.90
CA GLY A 78 4.19 9.36 -12.29
C GLY A 78 4.90 8.22 -13.02
N VAL A 79 6.01 7.68 -12.49
CA VAL A 79 6.85 6.65 -13.15
C VAL A 79 6.89 5.34 -12.37
N ALA A 80 6.50 4.24 -13.04
CA ALA A 80 6.63 2.88 -12.53
C ALA A 80 8.10 2.47 -12.40
N LEU A 81 8.49 2.11 -11.17
CA LEU A 81 9.79 1.52 -10.86
C LEU A 81 9.58 0.11 -10.28
N PRO A 82 10.58 -0.78 -10.36
CA PRO A 82 10.51 -2.08 -9.70
C PRO A 82 10.27 -1.96 -8.19
N LEU A 83 9.47 -2.88 -7.65
CA LEU A 83 9.31 -3.01 -6.20
C LEU A 83 10.61 -3.47 -5.54
N PRO A 84 10.90 -3.02 -4.31
CA PRO A 84 11.99 -3.57 -3.51
C PRO A 84 11.80 -5.06 -3.27
N ARG A 85 12.91 -5.80 -3.21
CA ARG A 85 12.89 -7.22 -2.86
C ARG A 85 12.52 -7.39 -1.38
N ALA A 86 11.57 -8.29 -1.11
CA ALA A 86 11.22 -8.72 0.24
C ALA A 86 12.38 -9.48 0.92
N LEU A 87 12.54 -9.30 2.22
CA LEU A 87 13.49 -10.06 3.04
C LEU A 87 12.88 -11.37 3.52
N GLY A 88 13.71 -12.40 3.69
CA GLY A 88 13.28 -13.67 4.27
C GLY A 88 12.35 -14.50 3.38
N SER A 89 12.28 -14.18 2.08
CA SER A 89 11.68 -15.03 1.07
C SER A 89 12.77 -15.85 0.37
N GLU A 90 12.65 -17.18 0.38
CA GLU A 90 13.60 -18.06 -0.32
C GLU A 90 13.36 -18.06 -1.85
N LYS A 91 12.29 -17.39 -2.31
CA LYS A 91 11.94 -17.17 -3.72
C LYS A 91 11.52 -15.71 -3.94
N ASN A 92 11.78 -15.15 -5.13
CA ASN A 92 11.49 -13.75 -5.52
C ASN A 92 9.98 -13.42 -5.66
N GLU A 93 9.07 -14.19 -5.07
CA GLU A 93 7.64 -14.22 -5.43
C GLU A 93 6.71 -13.42 -4.48
N ASP A 94 7.20 -12.91 -3.35
CA ASP A 94 6.33 -12.31 -2.31
C ASP A 94 6.09 -10.79 -2.46
N SER A 95 6.41 -10.24 -3.63
CA SER A 95 6.10 -8.85 -3.98
C SER A 95 4.82 -8.84 -4.81
N VAL A 96 3.72 -8.33 -4.24
CA VAL A 96 2.47 -8.21 -4.99
C VAL A 96 2.45 -6.84 -5.66
N GLU A 97 2.69 -6.83 -6.97
CA GLU A 97 2.46 -5.65 -7.79
C GLU A 97 0.96 -5.38 -7.91
N ILE A 98 0.53 -4.22 -7.40
CA ILE A 98 -0.85 -3.78 -7.49
C ILE A 98 -0.89 -2.74 -8.61
N VAL A 99 -0.85 -3.23 -9.85
CA VAL A 99 -0.91 -2.37 -11.03
C VAL A 99 -2.36 -2.08 -11.36
N LYS A 100 -2.78 -0.81 -11.25
CA LYS A 100 -3.85 -0.28 -12.12
C LYS A 100 -3.27 0.78 -13.04
N ARG A 101 -2.87 0.34 -14.23
CA ARG A 101 -2.96 1.15 -15.45
C ARG A 101 -4.32 0.84 -16.08
N THR A 102 -5.25 1.76 -15.97
CA THR A 102 -6.28 1.92 -17.00
C THR A 102 -6.05 3.31 -17.58
N GLY A 103 -5.75 3.36 -18.87
CA GLY A 103 -5.75 4.61 -19.61
C GLY A 103 -7.14 5.22 -19.65
#